data_AF-A0AAV6YE29-F1
#
_entry.id   AF-A0AAV6YE29-F1
#
_cell.length_a   1.000
_cell.length_b   1.000
_cell.length_c   1.000
_cell.angle_alpha   90.00
_cell.angle_beta   90.00
_cell.angle_gamma   90.00
#
_symmetry.space_group_name_H-M   'P 1'
#
loop_
_entity.id
_entity.type
_entity.pdbx_description
1 polymer ?
#
loop_
_entity_poly.entity_id
_entity_poly.type
_entity_poly.pdbx_seq_one_letter_code
_entity_poly.pdbx_strand_id
1 'polypeptide(L)' 'GRIKHLDVVTLLRRIQPPLGFGKLCPHRVACKRLVAMNMPLNSDGTVMFNATLFALVRTALKIKTE' A
#
# COMPACT_ATOMS: atom_id res chain seq x y z
N GLY A 1 -12.57 1.73 -8.07
CA GLY A 1 -12.56 0.26 -8.11
C GLY A 1 -11.91 -0.31 -6.86
N ARG A 2 -12.39 -1.47 -6.40
CA ARG A 2 -11.77 -2.25 -5.31
C ARG A 2 -10.76 -3.24 -5.90
N ILE A 3 -9.69 -3.52 -5.17
CA ILE A 3 -8.62 -4.43 -5.58
C ILE A 3 -8.26 -5.33 -4.39
N LYS A 4 -7.84 -6.58 -4.63
CA LYS A 4 -7.40 -7.45 -3.53
C LYS A 4 -6.10 -6.92 -2.92
N HIS A 5 -5.94 -7.04 -1.60
CA HIS A 5 -4.74 -6.57 -0.93
C HIS A 5 -3.44 -7.22 -1.47
N LEU A 6 -3.51 -8.47 -1.96
CA LEU A 6 -2.38 -9.18 -2.56
C LEU A 6 -1.94 -8.58 -3.90
N ASP A 7 -2.88 -8.13 -4.72
CA ASP A 7 -2.60 -7.51 -6.01
C ASP A 7 -1.98 -6.13 -5.80
N VAL A 8 -2.41 -5.39 -4.77
CA VAL A 8 -1.77 -4.15 -4.34
C VAL A 8 -0.33 -4.37 -3.94
N VAL A 9 -0.04 -5.38 -3.13
CA VAL A 9 1.33 -5.72 -2.74
C VAL A 9 2.18 -6.03 -3.98
N THR A 10 1.64 -6.81 -4.92
CA THR A 10 2.32 -7.16 -6.16
C THR A 10 2.60 -5.92 -7.02
N LEU A 11 1.63 -5.02 -7.12
CA LEU A 11 1.77 -3.74 -7.81
C LEU A 11 2.84 -2.86 -7.17
N LEU A 12 2.85 -2.75 -5.84
CA LEU A 12 3.84 -1.93 -5.12
C LEU A 12 5.25 -2.53 -5.15
N ARG A 13 5.40 -3.85 -5.24
CA ARG A 13 6.71 -4.47 -5.48
C ARG A 13 7.27 -4.18 -6.88
N ARG A 14 6.42 -3.90 -7.86
CA ARG A 14 6.87 -3.48 -9.21
C ARG A 14 7.32 -2.02 -9.26
N ILE A 15 6.79 -1.19 -8.38
CA ILE A 15 7.15 0.23 -8.28
C ILE A 15 8.40 0.36 -7.39
N GLN A 16 9.40 1.12 -7.85
CA GLN A 16 10.61 1.35 -7.05
C GLN A 16 10.35 2.32 -5.88
N PRO A 17 11.11 2.23 -4.79
CA PRO A 17 11.15 3.28 -3.76
C PRO A 17 11.45 4.65 -4.41
N PRO A 18 10.87 5.76 -3.92
CA PRO A 18 10.17 5.95 -2.64
C PRO A 18 8.64 5.68 -2.66
N LEU A 19 8.03 5.53 -3.84
CA LEU A 19 6.58 5.36 -4.00
C LEU A 19 6.11 3.90 -3.87
N GLY A 20 6.99 2.94 -4.18
CA GLY A 20 6.74 1.52 -4.04
C GLY A 20 7.72 0.82 -3.10
N PHE A 21 7.69 -0.51 -3.12
CA PHE A 21 8.53 -1.35 -2.27
C PHE A 21 9.76 -1.91 -3.00
N GLY A 22 9.75 -1.92 -4.33
CA GLY A 22 10.79 -2.53 -5.14
C GLY A 22 10.75 -4.06 -5.14
N LYS A 23 11.42 -4.63 -6.15
CA LYS A 23 11.37 -6.07 -6.48
C LYS A 23 11.90 -6.97 -5.35
N LEU A 24 12.85 -6.46 -4.56
CA LEU A 24 13.50 -7.17 -3.45
C LEU A 24 12.67 -7.20 -2.16
N CYS A 25 11.60 -6.40 -2.04
CA CYS A 25 10.82 -6.36 -0.81
C CYS A 25 10.01 -7.66 -0.61
N PRO A 26 10.13 -8.36 0.52
CA PRO A 26 9.31 -9.54 0.82
C PRO A 26 7.82 -9.18 0.97
N HIS A 27 6.92 -10.07 0.54
CA HIS A 27 5.47 -9.87 0.66
C HIS A 27 5.05 -9.52 2.09
N ARG A 28 5.61 -10.20 3.11
CA ARG A 28 5.27 -9.96 4.52
C ARG A 28 5.63 -8.53 4.97
N VAL A 29 6.77 -8.01 4.51
CA VAL A 29 7.21 -6.64 4.83
C VAL A 29 6.31 -5.64 4.14
N ALA A 30 5.98 -5.87 2.87
CA ALA A 30 5.05 -5.05 2.11
C ALA A 30 3.65 -4.99 2.76
N CYS A 31 3.08 -6.15 3.16
CA CYS A 31 1.81 -6.20 3.88
C CYS A 31 1.86 -5.44 5.20
N LYS A 32 2.91 -5.66 6.02
CA LYS A 32 3.08 -4.94 7.30
C LYS A 32 3.13 -3.43 7.07
N ARG A 33 3.81 -2.98 6.02
CA ARG A 33 3.95 -1.56 5.67
C ARG A 33 2.64 -0.97 5.16
N LEU A 34 1.82 -1.74 4.41
CA LEU A 34 0.47 -1.33 4.03
C LEU A 34 -0.43 -1.09 5.25
N VAL A 35 -0.39 -1.98 6.25
CA VAL A 35 -1.14 -1.79 7.50
C VAL A 35 -0.65 -0.53 8.24
N ALA A 36 0.66 -0.31 8.30
CA ALA A 36 1.24 0.88 8.93
C ALA A 36 0.90 2.20 8.20
N MET A 37 0.44 2.14 6.95
CA MET A 37 -0.03 3.31 6.19
C MET A 37 -1.52 3.63 6.44
N ASN A 38 -2.15 3.03 7.46
CA ASN A 38 -3.57 3.21 7.81
C ASN A 38 -4.52 2.96 6.62
N MET A 39 -4.18 1.98 5.80
CA MET A 39 -5.01 1.61 4.67
C MET A 39 -6.27 0.86 5.14
N PRO A 40 -7.50 1.33 4.82
CA PRO A 40 -8.72 0.64 5.19
C PRO A 40 -8.88 -0.65 4.37
N LEU A 41 -9.01 -1.77 5.06
CA LEU A 41 -9.18 -3.10 4.49
C LEU A 41 -10.61 -3.58 4.75
N ASN A 42 -11.32 -3.95 3.69
CA ASN A 42 -12.68 -4.46 3.78
C ASN A 42 -12.67 -5.93 4.24
N SER A 43 -13.78 -6.40 4.81
CA SER A 43 -13.92 -7.78 5.30
C SER A 43 -13.76 -8.86 4.22
N ASP A 44 -13.91 -8.49 2.94
CA ASP A 44 -13.70 -9.36 1.77
C ASP A 44 -12.23 -9.43 1.31
N GLY A 45 -11.30 -8.82 2.07
CA GLY A 45 -9.87 -8.77 1.71
C GLY A 45 -9.55 -7.80 0.59
N THR A 46 -10.51 -6.93 0.22
CA THR A 46 -10.29 -5.88 -0.78
C THR A 46 -10.00 -4.54 -0.15
N VAL A 47 -9.41 -3.66 -0.94
CA VAL A 47 -9.09 -2.29 -0.56
C VAL A 47 -9.50 -1.35 -1.69
N MET A 48 -9.83 -0.12 -1.35
CA MET A 48 -10.11 0.90 -2.36
C MET A 48 -8.79 1.42 -2.97
N PHE A 49 -8.69 1.36 -4.30
CA PHE A 49 -7.48 1.79 -5.00
C PHE A 49 -7.13 3.27 -4.76
N ASN A 50 -8.12 4.16 -4.69
CA ASN A 50 -7.90 5.59 -4.40
C ASN A 50 -7.37 5.81 -2.97
N ALA A 51 -7.91 5.10 -1.97
CA ALA A 51 -7.44 5.16 -0.59
C ALA A 51 -5.99 4.65 -0.49
N THR A 52 -5.68 3.58 -1.23
CA THR A 52 -4.31 3.05 -1.37
C THR A 52 -3.36 4.10 -1.91
N LEU A 53 -3.73 4.73 -3.03
CA LEU A 53 -2.91 5.71 -3.72
C LEU A 53 -2.67 6.95 -2.82
N PHE A 54 -3.72 7.43 -2.16
CA PHE A 54 -3.62 8.57 -1.25
C PHE A 54 -2.74 8.26 -0.04
N ALA A 55 -2.87 7.08 0.55
CA ALA A 55 -2.03 6.63 1.66
C ALA A 55 -0.55 6.54 1.27
N LEU A 56 -0.25 6.06 0.05
CA LEU A 56 1.11 6.01 -0.49
C LEU A 56 1.70 7.41 -0.69
N VAL A 57 0.96 8.31 -1.33
CA VAL A 57 1.39 9.70 -1.57
C VAL A 57 1.64 10.42 -0.25
N ARG A 58 0.71 10.31 0.70
CA ARG A 58 0.85 10.84 2.07
C ARG A 58 2.11 10.33 2.74
N THR A 59 2.36 9.03 2.67
CA THR A 59 3.52 8.39 3.31
C THR A 59 4.83 8.83 2.66
N ALA A 60 4.88 8.91 1.33
CA ALA A 60 6.05 9.37 0.59
C ALA A 60 6.39 10.85 0.87
N LEU A 61 5.37 11.69 1.02
CA LEU A 61 5.51 13.11 1.37
C LEU A 61 5.67 13.35 2.88
N LYS A 62 5.68 12.30 3.71
CA LYS A 62 5.73 12.36 5.18
C LYS A 62 4.67 13.27 5.80
N ILE A 63 3.51 13.38 5.15
CA ILE A 63 2.40 14.22 5.63
C ILE A 63 1.73 13.49 6.79
N LYS A 64 1.96 13.99 8.01
CA LYS A 64 1.21 13.58 9.20
C LYS A 64 -0.09 14.37 9.23
N THR A 65 -1.22 13.72 9.00
CA THR A 65 -2.49 14.16 9.61
C THR A 65 -2.72 13.31 10.85
N GLU A 66 -3.20 13.96 11.89
CA GLU A 66 -3.55 13.34 13.18
C GLU A 66 -4.51 12.15 13.02
#